data_AF-A0A527G499-F1
#
_entry.id   AF-A0A527G499-F1
#
_cell.length_a   1.000
_cell.length_b   1.000
_cell.length_c   1.000
_cell.angle_alpha   90.00
_cell.angle_beta   90.00
_cell.angle_gamma   90.00
#
_symmetry.space_group_name_H-M   'P 1'
#
loop_
_entity.id
_entity.type
_entity.pdbx_description
1 polymer ?
#
loop_
_entity_poly.entity_id
_entity_poly.type
_entity_poly.pdbx_seq_one_letter_code
_entity_poly.pdbx_strand_id
1 'polypeptide(L)' 'RHMLYDQGYTIKGVQKLLRENGNHFLVAIGNGDMAAVEAISQRKQADQVPLTPAAQPRGMDDELVGQPRVKP' A
#
# COMPACT_ATOMS: atom_id res chain seq x y z
N ARG A 1 -12.20 -10.01 -7.67
CA ARG A 1 -11.95 -9.07 -6.56
C ARG A 1 -12.69 -9.62 -5.35
N HIS A 2 -11.97 -10.05 -4.31
CA HIS A 2 -12.55 -10.64 -3.10
C HIS A 2 -12.32 -9.71 -1.92
N MET A 3 -13.26 -9.69 -0.97
CA MET A 3 -13.07 -8.93 0.26
C MET A 3 -12.19 -9.74 1.21
N LEU A 4 -11.28 -9.07 1.91
CA LEU A 4 -10.45 -9.74 2.92
C LEU A 4 -11.29 -10.34 4.06
N TYR A 5 -12.49 -9.82 4.31
CA TYR A 5 -13.41 -10.39 5.29
C TYR A 5 -13.82 -11.83 4.93
N ASP A 6 -14.00 -12.11 3.64
CA ASP A 6 -14.36 -13.45 3.15
C ASP A 6 -13.21 -14.46 3.36
N GLN A 7 -11.98 -13.95 3.49
CA GLN A 7 -10.78 -14.73 3.80
C GLN A 7 -10.53 -14.87 5.32
N GLY A 8 -11.47 -14.41 6.16
CA GLY A 8 -11.39 -14.51 7.62
C GLY A 8 -10.63 -13.36 8.30
N TYR A 9 -10.28 -12.29 7.58
CA TYR A 9 -9.67 -11.12 8.21
C TYR A 9 -10.71 -10.30 8.97
N THR A 10 -10.42 -10.04 10.24
CA THR A 10 -11.21 -9.10 11.05
C THR A 10 -10.85 -7.66 10.70
N ILE A 11 -11.74 -6.70 11.01
CA ILE A 11 -11.45 -5.28 10.83
C ILE A 11 -10.17 -4.85 11.57
N LYS A 12 -9.91 -5.41 12.76
CA LYS A 12 -8.67 -5.17 13.51
C LYS A 12 -7.44 -5.71 12.76
N GLY A 13 -7.56 -6.90 12.16
CA GLY A 13 -6.50 -7.50 11.35
C GLY A 13 -6.18 -6.69 10.10
N VAL A 14 -7.22 -6.29 9.34
CA VAL A 14 -7.09 -5.44 8.14
C VAL A 14 -6.43 -4.10 8.50
N GLN A 15 -6.86 -3.46 9.57
CA GLN A 15 -6.26 -2.21 10.06
C GLN A 15 -4.79 -2.37 10.44
N LYS A 16 -4.44 -3.48 11.11
CA LYS A 16 -3.03 -3.80 11.44
C LYS A 16 -2.21 -3.96 10.17
N LEU A 17 -2.73 -4.71 9.21
CA LEU A 17 -2.08 -4.97 7.92
C LEU A 17 -1.84 -3.69 7.12
N LEU A 18 -2.82 -2.77 7.16
CA LEU A 18 -2.74 -1.47 6.49
C LEU A 18 -1.67 -0.59 7.11
N ARG A 19 -1.63 -0.51 8.44
CA ARG A 19 -0.61 0.27 9.15
C ARG A 19 0.79 -0.28 8.92
N GLU A 20 0.93 -1.60 8.89
CA GLU A 20 2.24 -2.22 8.75
C GLU A 20 2.71 -2.16 7.30
N ASN A 21 1.91 -2.58 6.32
CA ASN A 21 2.38 -2.85 4.95
C ASN A 21 1.82 -1.89 3.89
N GLY A 22 0.85 -1.04 4.25
CA GLY A 22 0.26 -0.06 3.34
C GLY A 22 -0.80 -0.63 2.39
N ASN A 23 -1.42 0.26 1.63
CA ASN A 23 -2.61 -0.04 0.83
C ASN A 23 -2.34 -1.03 -0.33
N HIS A 24 -1.18 -0.92 -0.99
CA HIS A 24 -0.81 -1.80 -2.10
C HIS A 24 -0.74 -3.28 -1.70
N PHE A 25 -0.28 -3.55 -0.47
CA PHE A 25 -0.19 -4.89 0.07
C PHE A 25 -1.60 -5.51 0.28
N LEU A 26 -2.54 -4.73 0.81
CA LEU A 26 -3.93 -5.18 0.96
C LEU A 26 -4.62 -5.45 -0.38
N VAL A 27 -4.38 -4.61 -1.37
CA VAL A 27 -4.95 -4.80 -2.72
C VAL A 27 -4.41 -6.08 -3.35
N ALA A 28 -3.11 -6.37 -3.21
CA ALA A 28 -2.49 -7.60 -3.70
C ALA A 28 -3.12 -8.84 -3.04
N ILE A 29 -3.31 -8.82 -1.71
CA ILE A 29 -3.97 -9.92 -0.97
C ILE A 29 -5.44 -10.09 -1.39
N GLY A 30 -6.21 -9.01 -1.52
CA GLY A 30 -7.61 -9.07 -1.96
C GLY A 30 -7.78 -9.57 -3.41
N ASN A 31 -6.72 -9.48 -4.21
CA ASN A 31 -6.66 -10.04 -5.56
C ASN A 31 -6.08 -11.46 -5.61
N GLY A 32 -5.48 -11.96 -4.52
CA GLY A 32 -4.79 -13.25 -4.47
C GLY A 32 -3.45 -13.28 -5.21
N ASP A 33 -2.87 -12.12 -5.50
CA ASP A 33 -1.60 -12.01 -6.24
C ASP A 33 -0.42 -12.16 -5.28
N MET A 34 -0.01 -13.40 -5.02
CA MET A 34 1.10 -13.69 -4.11
C MET A 34 2.45 -13.18 -4.62
N ALA A 35 2.64 -13.08 -5.93
CA ALA A 35 3.88 -12.54 -6.51
C ALA A 35 3.99 -11.03 -6.21
N ALA A 36 2.89 -10.28 -6.33
CA ALA A 36 2.86 -8.88 -5.93
C ALA A 36 3.07 -8.70 -4.42
N VAL A 37 2.49 -9.56 -3.58
CA VAL A 37 2.69 -9.54 -2.11
C VAL A 37 4.18 -9.69 -1.76
N GLU A 38 4.87 -10.63 -2.40
CA GLU A 38 6.28 -10.87 -2.16
C GLU A 38 7.14 -9.68 -2.62
N ALA A 39 6.90 -9.15 -3.82
CA ALA A 39 7.63 -7.98 -4.33
C ALA A 39 7.46 -6.73 -3.44
N ILE A 40 6.24 -6.49 -2.92
CA ILE A 40 5.97 -5.38 -1.99
C ILE A 40 6.71 -5.60 -0.67
N SER A 41 6.74 -6.84 -0.17
CA SER A 41 7.44 -7.20 1.07
C SER A 41 8.96 -7.02 0.95
N GLN A 42 9.54 -7.44 -0.17
CA GLN A 42 10.96 -7.27 -0.47
C GLN A 42 11.33 -5.79 -0.58
N ARG A 43 10.53 -4.98 -1.28
CA ARG A 43 10.76 -3.54 -1.40
C ARG A 43 10.70 -2.84 -0.05
N LYS A 44 9.77 -3.25 0.81
CA LYS A 44 9.65 -2.72 2.18
C LYS A 44 10.85 -3.10 3.06
N GLN A 45 11.42 -4.30 2.91
CA GLN A 45 12.65 -4.69 3.60
C GLN A 45 13.86 -3.86 3.13
N ALA A 46 13.93 -3.55 1.83
CA ALA A 46 14.97 -2.68 1.28
C ALA A 46 14.87 -1.23 1.79
N ASP A 47 13.66 -0.75 2.06
CA ASP A 47 13.38 0.60 2.58
C ASP A 47 13.52 0.71 4.11
N GLN A 48 13.56 -0.43 4.82
CA GLN A 48 13.79 -0.51 6.27
C GLN A 48 15.29 -0.49 6.63
N VAL A 49 16.18 -0.43 5.65
CA VAL A 49 17.60 -0.11 5.91
C VAL A 49 17.64 1.36 6.31
N PRO A 50 18.11 1.72 7.53
CA PRO A 50 17.94 3.07 8.05
C PRO A 50 18.73 4.06 7.20
N LEU A 51 18.01 4.77 6.34
CA LEU A 51 18.50 5.96 5.68
C LEU A 51 18.72 7.01 6.77
N THR A 52 19.96 7.46 6.89
CA THR A 52 20.41 8.58 7.70
C THR A 52 19.48 9.80 7.52
N PRO A 53 19.39 10.69 8.52
CA PRO A 53 18.42 11.81 8.57
C PRO A 53 18.48 12.83 7.42
N ALA A 54 19.37 12.65 6.42
CA ALA A 54 19.44 13.44 5.20
C ALA A 54 18.43 13.04 4.11
N ALA A 55 17.72 11.91 4.26
CA ALA A 55 16.76 11.41 3.28
C ALA A 55 15.29 11.71 3.63
N GLN A 56 15.00 12.87 4.21
CA GLN A 56 13.61 13.34 4.26
C GLN A 56 13.21 13.84 2.86
N PRO A 57 12.23 13.21 2.17
CA PRO A 57 11.61 13.87 1.04
C PRO A 57 10.86 15.10 1.59
N ARG A 58 11.41 16.28 1.32
CA ARG A 58 10.67 17.53 1.52
C ARG A 58 9.54 17.57 0.49
N GLY A 59 8.32 17.71 0.98
CA GLY A 59 7.15 18.10 0.19
C GLY A 59 6.62 17.00 -0.72
N MET A 60 5.59 16.29 -0.25
CA MET A 60 4.62 15.68 -1.16
C MET A 60 3.21 15.95 -0.64
N ASP A 61 3.02 17.20 -0.25
CA ASP A 61 1.76 17.89 -0.03
C ASP A 61 1.42 18.76 -1.25
N ASP A 62 1.67 18.28 -2.47
CA ASP A 62 1.11 18.87 -3.69
C ASP A 62 1.14 17.82 -4.81
N GLU A 63 0.17 17.87 -5.71
CA GLU A 63 0.15 17.13 -6.99
C GLU A 63 -0.40 15.69 -7.03
N LEU A 64 -1.72 15.56 -6.86
CA LEU A 64 -2.53 14.68 -7.74
C LEU A 64 -4.03 14.98 -7.67
N VAL A 65 -4.42 16.25 -7.91
CA VAL A 65 -5.83 16.62 -8.17
C VAL A 65 -6.13 16.42 -9.66
N GLY A 66 -6.24 15.14 -10.07
CA GLY A 66 -6.62 14.77 -11.43
C GLY A 66 -8.09 15.08 -11.70
N GLN A 67 -8.36 16.22 -12.34
CA GLN A 67 -9.70 16.63 -12.77
C GLN A 67 -10.31 15.61 -13.76
N PRO A 68 -11.56 15.18 -13.60
CA PRO A 68 -12.25 14.41 -14.63
C PRO A 68 -12.58 15.33 -15.82
N ARG A 69 -11.92 15.12 -16.96
CA ARG A 69 -12.37 15.71 -18.23
C ARG A 69 -13.51 14.85 -18.78
N VAL A 70 -14.73 15.40 -18.81
CA VAL A 70 -15.81 14.88 -19.65
C VAL A 70 -16.36 16.05 -20.46
N LYS A 71 -16.24 15.95 -21.78
CA LYS A 71 -16.84 16.84 -22.77
C LYS A 71 -17.97 16.07 -23.45
N PRO A 72 -19.17 16.63 -23.53
CA PRO A 72 -19.81 16.79 -24.83
C PRO A 72 -19.95 18.27 -25.22
#